data_AF-A0A117SM68-F1
#
_entry.id   AF-A0A117SM68-F1
#
_cell.length_a   1.000
_cell.length_b   1.000
_cell.length_c   1.000
_cell.angle_alpha   90.00
_cell.angle_beta   90.00
_cell.angle_gamma   90.00
#
_symmetry.space_group_name_H-M   'P 1'
#
loop_
_entity.id
_entity.type
_entity.pdbx_description
1 polymer ?
#
loop_
_entity_poly.entity_id
_entity_poly.type
_entity_poly.pdbx_seq_one_letter_code
_entity_poly.pdbx_strand_id
1 'polypeptide(L)'
;MSVLVRYYDDVYVECDMDYGRYVRDGVNYVPCAMKGRDLDRVLPILRDYLSRREIFREIRIDTVDGGLSLEIPTITLSRGRSVGEILDSLVYLLIGIRHCTTYLSNTK
;
A
#
# COMPACT_ATOMS: atom_id res chain seq x y z
N MET A 1 -6.81 -3.53 -21.00
CA MET A 1 -6.56 -2.90 -19.69
C MET A 1 -6.47 -4.02 -18.67
N SER A 2 -5.33 -4.16 -17.99
CA SER A 2 -5.12 -5.22 -17.00
C SER A 2 -5.26 -4.60 -15.61
N VAL A 3 -6.19 -5.08 -14.80
CA VAL A 3 -6.45 -4.55 -13.45
C VAL A 3 -6.23 -5.68 -12.46
N LEU A 4 -5.47 -5.42 -11.39
CA LEU A 4 -5.36 -6.31 -10.25
C LEU A 4 -6.32 -5.82 -9.17
N VAL A 5 -7.26 -6.68 -8.77
CA VAL A 5 -8.17 -6.41 -7.66
C VAL A 5 -7.90 -7.42 -6.55
N ARG A 6 -7.82 -6.92 -5.32
CA ARG A 6 -7.66 -7.73 -4.10
C ARG A 6 -8.61 -7.24 -3.03
N TYR A 7 -9.07 -8.18 -2.21
CA TYR A 7 -9.94 -7.92 -1.07
C TYR A 7 -9.41 -8.66 0.15
N TYR A 8 -9.17 -7.93 1.24
CA TYR A 8 -8.63 -8.45 2.49
C TYR A 8 -9.50 -7.94 3.63
N ASP A 9 -10.34 -8.81 4.20
CA ASP A 9 -11.30 -8.48 5.25
C ASP A 9 -12.18 -7.26 4.91
N ASP A 10 -11.78 -6.05 5.30
CA ASP A 10 -12.48 -4.79 5.01
C ASP A 10 -11.61 -3.77 4.25
N VAL A 11 -10.53 -4.24 3.63
CA VAL A 11 -9.64 -3.48 2.75
C VAL A 11 -9.80 -3.96 1.32
N TYR A 12 -10.26 -3.06 0.45
CA TYR A 12 -10.30 -3.22 -1.00
C TYR A 12 -9.09 -2.57 -1.62
N VAL A 13 -8.43 -3.25 -2.56
CA VAL A 13 -7.29 -2.72 -3.32
C VAL A 13 -7.50 -2.95 -4.80
N GLU A 14 -7.24 -1.92 -5.59
CA GLU A 14 -7.29 -1.96 -7.05
C GLU A 14 -6.03 -1.31 -7.63
N CYS A 15 -5.38 -1.97 -8.59
CA CYS A 15 -4.22 -1.44 -9.29
C CYS A 15 -4.39 -1.51 -10.80
N ASP A 16 -4.00 -0.45 -11.51
CA ASP A 16 -3.85 -0.50 -12.97
C ASP A 16 -2.49 -1.13 -13.30
N MET A 17 -2.52 -2.35 -13.84
CA MET A 17 -1.35 -3.16 -14.12
C MET A 17 -0.73 -2.84 -15.49
N ASP A 18 -1.09 -1.71 -16.10
CA ASP A 18 -0.40 -1.17 -17.26
C ASP A 18 0.95 -0.55 -16.85
N TYR A 19 1.97 -1.41 -16.75
CA TYR A 19 3.32 -1.07 -16.30
C TYR A 19 4.04 0.00 -17.15
N GLY A 20 3.55 0.31 -18.35
CA GLY A 20 4.16 1.30 -19.25
C GLY A 20 3.40 2.63 -19.34
N ARG A 21 2.23 2.73 -18.70
CA ARG A 21 1.33 3.89 -18.83
C ARG A 21 1.69 5.04 -17.90
N TYR A 22 2.18 4.74 -16.70
CA TYR A 22 2.39 5.72 -15.64
C TYR A 22 3.87 5.92 -15.37
N VAL A 23 4.33 7.17 -15.53
CA VAL A 23 5.72 7.58 -15.32
C VAL A 23 5.77 8.73 -14.33
N ARG A 24 6.67 8.63 -13.36
CA ARG A 24 7.01 9.72 -12.44
C ARG A 24 8.51 9.77 -12.24
N ASP A 25 9.09 10.96 -12.35
CA ASP A 25 10.53 11.18 -12.18
C ASP A 25 11.39 10.24 -13.06
N GLY A 26 10.88 9.91 -14.26
CA GLY A 26 11.54 8.99 -15.22
C GLY A 26 11.40 7.50 -14.89
N VAL A 27 10.68 7.13 -13.83
CA VAL A 27 10.46 5.75 -13.40
C VAL A 27 9.01 5.34 -13.64
N ASN A 28 8.81 4.19 -14.30
CA ASN A 28 7.49 3.60 -14.45
C ASN A 28 6.98 3.12 -13.09
N TYR A 29 5.68 3.27 -12.84
CA TYR A 29 5.06 2.78 -11.61
C TYR A 29 3.68 2.19 -11.86
N VAL A 30 3.23 1.37 -10.92
CA VAL A 30 1.87 0.82 -10.88
C VAL A 30 1.07 1.63 -9.85
N PRO A 31 0.05 2.40 -10.27
CA PRO A 31 -0.85 3.06 -9.34
C PRO A 31 -1.82 2.05 -8.73
N CYS A 32 -2.02 2.16 -7.43
CA CYS A 32 -3.01 1.39 -6.68
C CYS A 32 -3.85 2.31 -5.79
N ALA A 33 -5.14 2.05 -5.72
CA ALA A 33 -6.05 2.67 -4.76
C ALA A 33 -6.47 1.63 -3.71
N MET A 34 -6.24 1.94 -2.44
CA MET A 34 -6.77 1.18 -1.31
C MET A 34 -7.91 1.94 -0.64
N LYS A 35 -8.99 1.22 -0.36
CA LYS A 35 -10.15 1.71 0.39
C LYS A 35 -10.42 0.78 1.54
N GLY A 36 -10.77 1.34 2.69
CA GLY A 36 -11.01 0.59 3.91
C GLY A 36 -11.27 1.52 5.07
N ARG A 37 -11.58 0.97 6.24
CA ARG A 37 -11.86 1.75 7.44
C ARG A 37 -10.58 2.15 8.16
N ASP A 38 -10.55 3.39 8.64
CA ASP A 38 -9.49 3.96 9.48
C ASP A 38 -8.07 3.89 8.87
N LEU A 39 -7.95 3.84 7.53
CA LEU A 39 -6.65 3.73 6.86
C LEU A 39 -5.77 4.98 7.09
N ASP A 40 -6.40 6.15 7.16
CA ASP A 40 -5.76 7.43 7.45
C ASP A 40 -5.10 7.47 8.84
N ARG A 41 -5.73 6.83 9.83
CA ARG A 41 -5.21 6.72 11.21
C ARG A 41 -4.02 5.80 11.31
N VAL A 42 -3.97 4.75 10.48
CA VAL A 42 -2.89 3.76 10.48
C VAL A 42 -1.67 4.27 9.68
N LEU A 43 -1.89 5.18 8.73
CA LEU A 43 -0.86 5.65 7.81
C LEU A 43 0.41 6.21 8.48
N PRO A 44 0.36 7.02 9.57
CA PRO A 44 1.59 7.53 10.19
C PRO A 44 2.48 6.41 10.75
N ILE A 45 1.88 5.40 11.39
CA ILE A 45 2.59 4.24 11.96
C ILE A 45 3.13 3.37 10.84
N LEU A 46 2.32 3.15 9.80
CA LEU A 46 2.73 2.41 8.60
C LEU A 46 3.93 3.10 7.93
N ARG A 47 3.88 4.41 7.72
CA ARG A 47 4.98 5.19 7.13
C ARG A 47 6.25 5.11 7.97
N ASP A 48 6.18 5.26 9.30
CA ASP A 48 7.35 5.09 10.17
C ASP A 48 7.96 3.69 10.03
N TYR A 49 7.13 2.65 10.05
CA TYR A 49 7.59 1.27 9.89
C TYR A 49 8.26 1.03 8.52
N LEU A 50 7.63 1.50 7.44
CA LEU A 50 8.13 1.32 6.07
C LEU A 50 9.39 2.14 5.80
N SER A 51 9.54 3.32 6.42
CA SER A 51 10.74 4.17 6.27
C SER A 51 12.04 3.45 6.67
N ARG A 52 11.92 2.46 7.56
CA ARG A 52 13.03 1.62 8.06
C ARG A 52 13.31 0.40 7.20
N ARG A 53 12.51 0.15 6.16
CA ARG A 53 12.63 -1.02 5.27
C ARG A 53 12.93 -0.59 3.85
N GLU A 54 14.12 -0.94 3.38
CA GLU A 54 14.68 -0.51 2.09
C GLU A 54 13.72 -0.68 0.89
N ILE A 55 13.05 -1.82 0.79
CA ILE A 55 12.12 -2.13 -0.32
C ILE A 55 10.92 -1.16 -0.35
N PHE A 56 10.45 -0.71 0.80
CA PHE A 56 9.25 0.13 0.90
C PHE A 56 9.56 1.62 0.88
N ARG A 57 10.83 2.03 0.94
CA ARG A 57 11.24 3.45 0.84
C ARG A 57 10.93 4.04 -0.54
N GLU A 58 10.90 3.21 -1.57
CA GLU A 58 10.64 3.61 -2.95
C GLU A 58 9.13 3.70 -3.25
N ILE A 59 8.29 3.02 -2.45
CA ILE A 59 6.84 3.02 -2.63
C ILE A 59 6.28 4.31 -2.02
N ARG A 60 5.63 5.13 -2.84
CA ARG A 60 4.94 6.33 -2.35
C ARG A 60 3.56 5.93 -1.89
N ILE A 61 3.17 6.40 -0.71
CA ILE A 61 1.88 6.11 -0.10
C ILE A 61 1.32 7.42 0.40
N ASP A 62 0.18 7.85 -0.14
CA ASP A 62 -0.50 9.10 0.18
C ASP A 62 -1.96 8.88 0.54
N THR A 63 -2.55 9.77 1.32
CA THR A 63 -3.98 9.74 1.62
C THR A 63 -4.74 10.50 0.55
N VAL A 64 -5.72 9.86 -0.08
CA VAL A 64 -6.58 10.49 -1.11
C VAL A 64 -8.02 10.06 -0.86
N ASP A 65 -8.94 11.03 -0.73
CA ASP A 65 -10.39 10.80 -0.54
C ASP A 65 -10.75 9.79 0.55
N GLY A 66 -10.03 9.81 1.68
CA GLY A 66 -10.24 8.89 2.81
C GLY A 66 -9.71 7.47 2.59
N GLY A 67 -9.08 7.20 1.45
CA GLY A 67 -8.32 5.98 1.16
C GLY A 67 -6.81 6.22 1.09
N LEU A 68 -6.07 5.19 0.69
CA LEU A 68 -4.63 5.29 0.40
C LEU A 68 -4.39 5.15 -1.10
N SER A 69 -3.65 6.09 -1.66
CA SER A 69 -3.03 5.97 -2.99
C SER A 69 -1.63 5.42 -2.82
N LEU A 70 -1.29 4.40 -3.61
CA LEU A 70 0.05 3.84 -3.68
C LEU A 70 0.60 3.93 -5.08
N GLU A 71 1.89 4.23 -5.17
CA GLU A 71 2.65 4.19 -6.39
C GLU A 71 3.79 3.20 -6.17
N ILE A 72 3.71 2.04 -6.82
CA ILE A 72 4.71 0.98 -6.71
C ILE A 72 5.64 1.07 -7.92
N PRO A 73 6.90 1.52 -7.75
CA PRO A 73 7.83 1.61 -8.86
C PRO A 73 8.11 0.23 -9.47
N THR A 74 8.19 0.16 -10.80
CA THR A 74 8.49 -1.11 -11.48
C THR A 74 9.90 -1.62 -11.19
N ILE A 75 10.83 -0.73 -10.81
CA ILE A 75 12.15 -1.12 -10.32
C ILE A 75 12.06 -1.97 -9.05
N THR A 76 11.08 -1.72 -8.17
CA THR A 76 10.85 -2.55 -6.99
C THR A 76 10.42 -3.97 -7.38
N LEU A 77 9.73 -4.12 -8.53
CA LEU A 77 9.32 -5.43 -9.07
C LEU A 77 10.48 -6.21 -9.69
N SER A 78 11.43 -5.49 -10.31
CA SER A 78 12.64 -6.09 -10.89
C SER A 78 13.53 -6.81 -9.86
N ARG A 79 13.33 -6.54 -8.56
CA ARG A 79 13.97 -7.24 -7.44
C ARG A 79 13.29 -8.58 -7.08
N GLY A 80 12.40 -9.08 -7.93
CA GLY A 80 11.81 -10.41 -7.80
C GLY A 80 10.51 -10.46 -6.99
N ARG A 81 9.85 -9.32 -6.75
CA ARG A 81 8.53 -9.28 -6.11
C ARG A 81 7.47 -8.86 -7.10
N SER A 82 6.33 -9.54 -7.09
CA SER A 82 5.14 -9.12 -7.82
C SER A 82 4.40 -7.99 -7.08
N VAL A 83 3.58 -7.23 -7.81
CA VAL A 83 2.66 -6.25 -7.20
C VAL A 83 1.78 -6.93 -6.15
N GLY A 84 1.27 -8.13 -6.44
CA GLY A 84 0.45 -8.90 -5.51
C GLY A 84 1.14 -9.17 -4.17
N GLU A 85 2.39 -9.62 -4.18
CA GLU A 85 3.14 -9.90 -2.94
C GLU A 85 3.45 -8.64 -2.13
N ILE A 86 3.69 -7.51 -2.81
CA ILE A 86 3.87 -6.21 -2.16
C ILE A 86 2.57 -5.78 -1.48
N LEU A 87 1.43 -5.91 -2.17
CA LEU A 87 0.11 -5.60 -1.63
C LEU A 87 -0.24 -6.50 -0.44
N ASP A 88 -0.04 -7.81 -0.56
CA ASP A 88 -0.29 -8.76 0.53
C ASP A 88 0.49 -8.33 1.78
N SER A 89 1.79 -8.04 1.63
CA SER A 89 2.65 -7.60 2.74
C SER A 89 2.16 -6.30 3.38
N LEU A 90 1.79 -5.31 2.56
CA LEU A 90 1.33 -4.00 3.04
C LEU A 90 -0.02 -4.09 3.75
N VAL A 91 -0.96 -4.84 3.18
CA VAL A 91 -2.31 -4.96 3.74
C VAL A 91 -2.31 -5.76 5.04
N TYR A 92 -1.57 -6.86 5.13
CA TYR A 92 -1.45 -7.59 6.40
C TYR A 92 -0.78 -6.75 7.49
N LEU A 93 0.23 -5.95 7.13
CA LEU A 93 0.86 -5.03 8.09
C LEU A 93 -0.15 -3.98 8.56
N LEU A 94 -0.93 -3.41 7.64
CA LEU A 94 -1.97 -2.42 7.94
C LEU A 94 -3.03 -3.01 8.88
N ILE A 95 -3.56 -4.19 8.56
CA ILE A 95 -4.55 -4.90 9.38
C ILE A 95 -3.98 -5.18 10.78
N GLY A 96 -2.74 -5.67 10.85
CA GLY A 96 -2.05 -5.93 12.12
C GLY A 96 -1.89 -4.68 12.98
N ILE A 97 -1.40 -3.57 12.39
CA ILE A 97 -1.28 -2.30 13.11
C ILE A 97 -2.65 -1.83 13.60
N ARG A 98 -3.67 -1.90 12.76
CA ARG A 98 -5.04 -1.53 13.14
C ARG A 98 -5.50 -2.32 14.36
N HIS A 99 -5.39 -3.65 14.33
CA HIS A 99 -5.75 -4.49 15.48
C HIS A 99 -5.02 -4.08 16.76
N CYS A 100 -3.71 -3.83 16.68
CA CYS A 100 -2.92 -3.38 17.83
C CYS A 100 -3.38 -2.00 18.35
N THR A 101 -3.65 -1.04 17.46
CA THR A 101 -4.09 0.31 17.86
C THR A 101 -5.47 0.30 18.50
N THR A 102 -6.43 -0.44 17.93
CA THR A 102 -7.77 -0.60 18.52
C THR A 102 -7.70 -1.28 19.88
N TYR A 103 -6.87 -2.31 20.03
CA TYR A 103 -6.67 -3.00 21.31
C TYR A 103 -6.13 -2.03 22.38
N LEU A 104 -5.08 -1.25 22.06
CA LEU A 104 -4.49 -0.28 22.98
C LEU A 104 -5.46 0.83 23.40
N SER A 105 -6.35 1.26 22.50
CA SER A 105 -7.39 2.26 22.79
C SER A 105 -8.49 1.74 23.72
N ASN A 106 -8.80 0.43 23.69
CA ASN A 106 -9.85 -0.19 24.50
C ASN A 106 -9.36 -0.67 25.88
N THR A 107 -8.05 -0.73 26.10
CA THR A 107 -7.45 -1.11 27.40
C THR A 107 -7.13 0.07 28.31
N LYS A 108 -7.52 1.29 27.93
CA LYS A 108 -7.47 2.49 28.78
C LYS A 108 -8.86 2.82 29.32
#